data_AF-A0A1V5YYU2-F1
#
_entry.id   AF-A0A1V5YYU2-F1
#
_cell.length_a   1.000
_cell.length_b   1.000
_cell.length_c   1.000
_cell.angle_alpha   90.00
_cell.angle_beta   90.00
_cell.angle_gamma   90.00
#
_symmetry.space_group_name_H-M   'P 1'
#
loop_
_entity.id
_entity.type
_entity.pdbx_description
1 polymer ?
#
loop_
_entity_poly.entity_id
_entity_poly.type
_entity_poly.pdbx_seq_one_letter_code
_entity_poly.pdbx_strand_id
1 'polypeptide(L)'
;MRKTSALTVLLVAALCFAALPALAEQHPPVPGPDFAGCPEDAQKFKGFPRFDITKDQDPVKFLDPGQYDFCKMMDNIYCSLALVVSLSADIANFANLVQCISMDINGPLNLDLKIPVQPNGVLDRYELAVLAYVLNTPSLPYYEEVKTAWEENFWELKELIVAALKAAKKSDGVQDKDITAIVQMLAPALTPSLTGVIAGFATLGDEMTNIALGELLGLLEDIGLEPPEGGIAAITTGIPALGPHGDVDGDGYTNMEEYLYFVGQEGVSLDSYLAAVFDPNQTPPSYDPVVTLSRKTGFIQIGDNITLDAKLKFYYDLPNFVRWYKDGVLIDGATSLQFELLNAQASDSGVYQVVVGITVEDGGKAETEISATTVLNVSDSPLPVAGIAGIGALAGALTLVAARRFRRK
;
A
#
# COMPACT_ATOMS: atom_id res chain seq x y z
N MET A 1 1.97 33.59 26.92
CA MET A 1 0.85 34.03 26.05
C MET A 1 1.39 33.95 24.63
N ARG A 2 0.83 33.20 23.68
CA ARG A 2 -0.56 32.79 23.44
C ARG A 2 -0.64 31.26 23.30
N LYS A 3 -1.62 30.66 23.97
CA LYS A 3 -2.16 29.36 23.58
C LYS A 3 -2.92 29.61 22.28
N THR A 4 -2.29 29.36 21.13
CA THR A 4 -3.02 29.11 19.90
C THR A 4 -3.78 27.80 20.13
N SER A 5 -5.09 27.94 20.29
CA SER A 5 -6.00 26.83 20.58
C SER A 5 -5.95 25.86 19.39
N ALA A 6 -5.82 24.56 19.66
CA ALA A 6 -5.97 23.51 18.64
C ALA A 6 -7.27 23.67 17.80
N LEU A 7 -8.27 24.35 18.36
CA LEU A 7 -9.52 24.71 17.68
C LEU A 7 -9.34 25.69 16.52
N THR A 8 -8.29 26.51 16.52
CA THR A 8 -8.01 27.51 15.48
C THR A 8 -7.28 26.89 14.28
N VAL A 9 -6.48 25.84 14.49
CA VAL A 9 -5.87 25.04 13.42
C VAL A 9 -6.96 24.21 12.71
N LEU A 10 -7.86 23.58 13.47
CA LEU A 10 -9.03 22.88 12.95
C LEU A 10 -10.01 23.78 12.18
N LEU A 11 -10.19 25.04 12.58
CA LEU A 11 -11.07 25.98 11.87
C LEU A 11 -10.46 26.50 10.56
N VAL A 12 -9.12 26.63 10.48
CA VAL A 12 -8.44 27.09 9.26
C VAL A 12 -8.40 25.98 8.21
N ALA A 13 -8.21 24.72 8.61
CA ALA A 13 -8.33 23.56 7.72
C ALA A 13 -9.75 23.42 7.13
N ALA A 14 -10.80 23.79 7.88
CA ALA A 14 -12.18 23.68 7.43
C ALA A 14 -12.66 24.83 6.51
N LEU A 15 -11.93 25.95 6.41
CA LEU A 15 -12.36 27.17 5.71
C LEU A 15 -11.67 27.41 4.35
N CYS A 16 -10.67 26.60 3.97
CA CYS A 16 -9.97 26.73 2.68
C CYS A 16 -10.50 25.82 1.56
N PHE A 17 -11.49 24.96 1.81
CA PHE A 17 -12.17 24.18 0.76
C PHE A 17 -13.17 25.06 -0.01
N ALA A 18 -12.67 26.10 -0.67
CA ALA A 18 -13.46 26.93 -1.57
C ALA A 18 -13.64 26.19 -2.91
N ALA A 19 -14.88 25.75 -3.17
CA ALA A 19 -15.42 25.38 -4.47
C ALA A 19 -14.49 24.48 -5.34
N LEU A 20 -14.27 23.26 -4.88
CA LEU A 20 -13.80 22.20 -5.77
C LEU A 20 -14.85 22.01 -6.88
N PRO A 21 -14.43 21.83 -8.15
CA PRO A 21 -15.35 21.27 -9.15
C PRO A 21 -15.92 19.99 -8.56
N ALA A 22 -17.24 19.80 -8.67
CA ALA A 22 -17.89 18.62 -8.14
C ALA A 22 -17.19 17.39 -8.72
N LEU A 23 -16.35 16.74 -7.90
CA LEU A 23 -15.76 15.47 -8.25
C LEU A 23 -16.91 14.51 -8.49
N ALA A 24 -16.76 13.67 -9.51
CA ALA A 24 -17.72 12.61 -9.80
C ALA A 24 -18.04 11.87 -8.50
N GLU A 25 -19.32 11.54 -8.27
CA GLU A 25 -19.73 10.77 -7.10
C GLU A 25 -18.88 9.49 -7.04
N GLN A 26 -17.91 9.47 -6.12
CA GLN A 26 -16.93 8.40 -6.04
C GLN A 26 -17.63 7.08 -5.75
N HIS A 27 -17.24 6.03 -6.46
CA HIS A 27 -17.75 4.69 -6.23
C HIS A 27 -17.49 4.28 -4.77
N PRO A 28 -18.53 4.01 -3.96
CA PRO A 28 -18.32 3.45 -2.64
C PRO A 28 -17.74 2.04 -2.81
N PRO A 29 -16.56 1.73 -2.25
CA PRO A 29 -15.94 0.43 -2.40
C PRO A 29 -16.89 -0.71 -2.02
N VAL A 30 -16.88 -1.78 -2.79
CA VAL A 30 -17.61 -3.00 -2.46
C VAL A 30 -17.07 -3.51 -1.11
N PRO A 31 -17.92 -3.78 -0.12
CA PRO A 31 -17.47 -3.97 1.26
C PRO A 31 -16.59 -5.22 1.44
N GLY A 32 -16.91 -6.34 0.77
CA GLY A 32 -16.24 -7.62 0.95
C GLY A 32 -16.09 -8.07 2.42
N PRO A 33 -15.37 -9.17 2.68
CA PRO A 33 -15.08 -10.25 1.72
C PRO A 33 -16.38 -10.95 1.23
N ASP A 34 -16.27 -12.02 0.44
CA ASP A 34 -17.38 -12.88 -0.02
C ASP A 34 -18.28 -12.32 -1.15
N PHE A 35 -17.79 -11.35 -1.93
CA PHE A 35 -18.50 -10.73 -3.06
C PHE A 35 -19.83 -10.04 -2.67
N ALA A 36 -20.02 -9.79 -1.37
CA ALA A 36 -21.18 -9.06 -0.88
C ALA A 36 -21.17 -7.63 -1.44
N GLY A 37 -22.27 -7.24 -2.11
CA GLY A 37 -22.39 -5.94 -2.79
C GLY A 37 -22.01 -5.97 -4.27
N CYS A 38 -21.48 -7.08 -4.78
CA CYS A 38 -21.26 -7.24 -6.21
C CYS A 38 -22.57 -7.32 -6.99
N PRO A 39 -22.62 -6.77 -8.23
CA PRO A 39 -23.79 -6.92 -9.09
C PRO A 39 -24.07 -8.39 -9.40
N GLU A 40 -25.33 -8.79 -9.29
CA GLU A 40 -25.77 -10.16 -9.61
C GLU A 40 -25.68 -10.51 -11.12
N ASP A 41 -25.49 -9.50 -11.98
CA ASP A 41 -25.47 -9.65 -13.44
C ASP A 41 -24.35 -8.81 -14.06
N ALA A 42 -23.55 -9.47 -14.90
CA ALA A 42 -22.52 -8.91 -15.76
C ALA A 42 -22.94 -7.64 -16.54
N GLN A 43 -24.20 -7.52 -16.95
CA GLN A 43 -24.69 -6.36 -17.70
C GLN A 43 -24.80 -5.08 -16.84
N LYS A 44 -24.80 -5.23 -15.52
CA LYS A 44 -24.92 -4.12 -14.57
C LYS A 44 -23.59 -3.42 -14.28
N PHE A 45 -22.45 -4.01 -14.63
CA PHE A 45 -21.16 -3.34 -14.52
C PHE A 45 -21.13 -2.05 -15.37
N LYS A 46 -20.50 -1.00 -14.85
CA LYS A 46 -20.33 0.33 -15.48
C LYS A 46 -18.97 0.92 -15.08
N GLY A 47 -18.56 2.03 -15.70
CA GLY A 47 -17.36 2.78 -15.32
C GLY A 47 -16.05 2.12 -15.72
N PHE A 48 -15.99 1.56 -16.93
CA PHE A 48 -14.78 0.99 -17.53
C PHE A 48 -14.78 1.26 -19.05
N PRO A 49 -13.61 1.37 -19.69
CA PRO A 49 -13.50 1.46 -21.14
C PRO A 49 -14.13 0.25 -21.84
N ARG A 50 -14.63 0.41 -23.07
CA ARG A 50 -15.35 -0.68 -23.75
C ARG A 50 -14.70 -1.03 -25.07
N PHE A 51 -14.52 -2.32 -25.31
CA PHE A 51 -14.11 -2.93 -26.55
C PHE A 51 -14.58 -4.40 -26.57
N ASP A 52 -14.66 -4.98 -27.75
CA ASP A 52 -15.02 -6.38 -27.98
C ASP A 52 -13.76 -7.25 -28.02
N ILE A 53 -13.55 -8.05 -26.96
CA ILE A 53 -12.33 -8.87 -26.83
C ILE A 53 -12.27 -10.02 -27.83
N THR A 54 -13.38 -10.30 -28.54
CA THR A 54 -13.45 -11.36 -29.57
C THR A 54 -12.96 -10.88 -30.94
N LYS A 55 -12.77 -9.57 -31.11
CA LYS A 55 -12.30 -8.95 -32.34
C LYS A 55 -10.86 -8.50 -32.21
N ASP A 56 -10.07 -8.78 -33.23
CA ASP A 56 -8.72 -8.25 -33.35
C ASP A 56 -8.77 -6.72 -33.48
N GLN A 57 -7.91 -6.03 -32.72
CA GLN A 57 -7.73 -4.58 -32.82
C GLN A 57 -9.03 -3.77 -32.69
N ASP A 58 -10.01 -4.24 -31.91
CA ASP A 58 -11.26 -3.51 -31.71
C ASP A 58 -10.99 -2.12 -31.09
N PRO A 59 -11.55 -1.03 -31.62
CA PRO A 59 -11.30 0.31 -31.08
C PRO A 59 -11.82 0.43 -29.65
N VAL A 60 -11.04 1.06 -28.77
CA VAL A 60 -11.44 1.28 -27.39
C VAL A 60 -12.31 2.53 -27.29
N LYS A 61 -13.49 2.37 -26.69
CA LYS A 61 -14.29 3.49 -26.22
C LYS A 61 -13.86 3.85 -24.80
N PHE A 62 -13.02 4.86 -24.68
CA PHE A 62 -12.59 5.43 -23.40
C PHE A 62 -13.72 6.18 -22.68
N LEU A 63 -13.46 6.51 -21.41
CA LEU A 63 -14.36 7.25 -20.54
C LEU A 63 -14.22 8.75 -20.79
N ASP A 64 -15.29 9.51 -20.55
CA ASP A 64 -15.21 10.97 -20.60
C ASP A 64 -14.58 11.51 -19.29
N PRO A 65 -13.93 12.69 -19.29
CA PRO A 65 -13.51 13.35 -18.05
C PRO A 65 -14.66 13.46 -17.05
N GLY A 66 -14.39 13.12 -15.78
CA GLY A 66 -15.39 12.98 -14.72
C GLY A 66 -16.00 11.58 -14.62
N GLN A 67 -15.50 10.58 -15.35
CA GLN A 67 -15.97 9.19 -15.26
C GLN A 67 -14.88 8.19 -14.87
N TYR A 68 -13.61 8.60 -14.80
CA TYR A 68 -12.51 7.71 -14.42
C TYR A 68 -12.57 7.42 -12.92
N ASP A 69 -12.68 6.14 -12.58
CA ASP A 69 -12.72 5.65 -11.21
C ASP A 69 -12.04 4.28 -11.15
N PHE A 70 -10.78 4.27 -10.72
CA PHE A 70 -9.98 3.03 -10.66
C PHE A 70 -10.43 2.11 -9.52
N CYS A 71 -10.98 2.65 -8.44
CA CYS A 71 -11.60 1.82 -7.39
C CYS A 71 -12.75 0.99 -7.96
N LYS A 72 -13.57 1.62 -8.81
CA LYS A 72 -14.63 0.92 -9.54
C LYS A 72 -14.08 -0.10 -10.53
N MET A 73 -12.98 0.18 -11.22
CA MET A 73 -12.34 -0.81 -12.09
C MET A 73 -11.81 -2.01 -11.29
N MET A 74 -11.14 -1.79 -10.16
CA MET A 74 -10.73 -2.86 -9.24
C MET A 74 -11.92 -3.69 -8.76
N ASP A 75 -13.01 -3.04 -8.34
CA ASP A 75 -14.22 -3.75 -7.91
C ASP A 75 -14.93 -4.47 -9.06
N ASN A 76 -14.83 -3.97 -10.30
CA ASN A 76 -15.30 -4.70 -11.47
C ASN A 76 -14.48 -5.98 -11.70
N ILE A 77 -13.16 -5.96 -11.46
CA ILE A 77 -12.31 -7.17 -11.50
C ILE A 77 -12.76 -8.13 -10.40
N TYR A 78 -12.79 -7.66 -9.14
CA TYR A 78 -13.22 -8.44 -7.98
C TYR A 78 -14.58 -9.12 -8.20
N CYS A 79 -15.59 -8.34 -8.58
CA CYS A 79 -16.95 -8.84 -8.78
C CYS A 79 -17.09 -9.71 -10.03
N SER A 80 -16.26 -9.53 -11.05
CA SER A 80 -16.23 -10.45 -12.20
C SER A 80 -15.70 -11.82 -11.80
N LEU A 81 -14.77 -11.90 -10.85
CA LEU A 81 -14.22 -13.17 -10.35
C LEU A 81 -15.25 -13.96 -9.53
N ALA A 82 -16.25 -13.30 -8.93
CA ALA A 82 -17.37 -13.95 -8.24
C ALA A 82 -18.09 -14.97 -9.13
N LEU A 83 -18.13 -14.72 -10.45
CA LEU A 83 -18.83 -15.55 -11.43
C LEU A 83 -18.08 -16.86 -11.75
N VAL A 84 -16.80 -16.93 -11.41
CA VAL A 84 -15.92 -18.07 -11.68
C VAL A 84 -15.26 -18.62 -10.42
N VAL A 85 -15.55 -18.07 -9.25
CA VAL A 85 -14.90 -18.46 -7.98
C VAL A 85 -15.11 -19.94 -7.64
N SER A 86 -16.20 -20.55 -8.09
CA SER A 86 -16.46 -21.98 -7.88
C SER A 86 -15.48 -22.91 -8.62
N LEU A 87 -14.67 -22.38 -9.55
CA LEU A 87 -13.70 -23.16 -10.32
C LEU A 87 -12.43 -23.47 -9.53
N SER A 88 -12.04 -22.61 -8.59
CA SER A 88 -10.85 -22.82 -7.75
C SER A 88 -10.88 -21.93 -6.51
N ALA A 89 -10.46 -22.47 -5.37
CA ALA A 89 -10.26 -21.68 -4.14
C ALA A 89 -9.20 -20.58 -4.30
N ASP A 90 -8.24 -20.75 -5.23
CA ASP A 90 -7.22 -19.74 -5.50
C ASP A 90 -7.80 -18.46 -6.14
N ILE A 91 -8.96 -18.56 -6.81
CA ILE A 91 -9.66 -17.40 -7.39
C ILE A 91 -10.18 -16.48 -6.28
N ALA A 92 -10.66 -17.04 -5.16
CA ALA A 92 -11.12 -16.24 -4.03
C ALA A 92 -9.96 -15.49 -3.36
N ASN A 93 -8.81 -16.15 -3.21
CA ASN A 93 -7.60 -15.53 -2.66
C ASN A 93 -7.11 -14.38 -3.56
N PHE A 94 -7.07 -14.62 -4.88
CA PHE A 94 -6.72 -13.58 -5.85
C PHE A 94 -7.73 -12.43 -5.86
N ALA A 95 -9.03 -12.73 -5.79
CA ALA A 95 -10.06 -11.70 -5.77
C ALA A 95 -9.90 -10.76 -4.57
N ASN A 96 -9.69 -11.30 -3.36
CA ASN A 96 -9.48 -10.48 -2.17
C ASN A 96 -8.20 -9.61 -2.25
N LEU A 97 -7.19 -10.08 -2.99
CA LEU A 97 -5.95 -9.34 -3.20
C LEU A 97 -6.17 -8.09 -4.08
N VAL A 98 -7.09 -8.15 -5.05
CA VAL A 98 -7.33 -7.08 -6.04
C VAL A 98 -8.57 -6.23 -5.74
N GLN A 99 -9.16 -6.36 -4.55
CA GLN A 99 -10.35 -5.62 -4.15
C GLN A 99 -10.00 -4.17 -3.79
N CYS A 100 -10.76 -3.18 -4.29
CA CYS A 100 -10.43 -1.77 -4.11
C CYS A 100 -10.13 -1.37 -2.65
N ILE A 101 -10.91 -1.91 -1.69
CA ILE A 101 -10.82 -1.51 -0.29
C ILE A 101 -9.47 -1.82 0.36
N SER A 102 -8.73 -2.80 -0.17
CA SER A 102 -7.52 -3.35 0.45
C SER A 102 -6.37 -3.65 -0.52
N MET A 103 -6.53 -3.36 -1.81
CA MET A 103 -5.48 -3.59 -2.81
C MET A 103 -4.27 -2.70 -2.50
N ASP A 104 -3.12 -3.36 -2.30
CA ASP A 104 -1.78 -2.78 -2.07
C ASP A 104 -0.78 -3.86 -2.50
N ILE A 105 -0.56 -3.95 -3.81
CA ILE A 105 0.17 -5.07 -4.45
C ILE A 105 1.41 -4.64 -5.23
N ASN A 106 1.75 -3.36 -5.17
CA ASN A 106 2.80 -2.74 -5.98
C ASN A 106 4.09 -2.46 -5.18
N GLY A 107 4.24 -3.07 -4.00
CA GLY A 107 5.47 -3.03 -3.23
C GLY A 107 6.52 -4.07 -3.65
N PRO A 108 7.62 -4.20 -2.88
CA PRO A 108 8.73 -5.07 -3.22
C PRO A 108 8.35 -6.54 -3.40
N LEU A 109 8.92 -7.20 -4.39
CA LEU A 109 8.66 -8.62 -4.61
C LEU A 109 9.29 -9.51 -3.54
N ASN A 110 8.57 -10.56 -3.14
CA ASN A 110 9.11 -11.68 -2.36
C ASN A 110 8.85 -12.99 -3.10
N LEU A 111 9.89 -13.47 -3.80
CA LEU A 111 9.84 -14.68 -4.61
C LEU A 111 9.69 -15.97 -3.79
N ASP A 112 9.81 -15.92 -2.46
CA ASP A 112 9.56 -17.07 -1.59
C ASP A 112 8.07 -17.26 -1.27
N LEU A 113 7.21 -16.30 -1.61
CA LEU A 113 5.77 -16.38 -1.40
C LEU A 113 5.04 -16.99 -2.60
N LYS A 114 3.90 -17.67 -2.33
CA LYS A 114 3.02 -18.22 -3.39
C LYS A 114 2.48 -17.11 -4.31
N ILE A 115 2.25 -15.93 -3.74
CA ILE A 115 1.92 -14.72 -4.48
C ILE A 115 3.03 -13.72 -4.15
N PRO A 116 3.89 -13.37 -5.10
CA PRO A 116 5.15 -12.68 -4.81
C PRO A 116 5.01 -11.17 -4.56
N VAL A 117 3.80 -10.62 -4.61
CA VAL A 117 3.54 -9.19 -4.39
C VAL A 117 3.41 -8.86 -2.90
N GLN A 118 3.88 -7.68 -2.51
CA GLN A 118 3.80 -7.16 -1.14
C GLN A 118 3.25 -5.72 -1.15
N PRO A 119 2.73 -5.23 -0.01
CA PRO A 119 2.31 -3.85 0.10
C PRO A 119 3.50 -2.86 0.13
N ASN A 120 3.31 -1.66 -0.43
CA ASN A 120 4.22 -0.52 -0.26
C ASN A 120 3.77 0.42 0.88
N GLY A 121 2.54 0.26 1.40
CA GLY A 121 1.98 1.06 2.49
C GLY A 121 1.06 2.19 2.03
N VAL A 122 0.94 2.41 0.71
CA VAL A 122 -0.07 3.25 0.06
C VAL A 122 -1.09 2.31 -0.57
N LEU A 123 -2.37 2.48 -0.23
CA LEU A 123 -3.38 1.66 -0.89
C LEU A 123 -3.46 2.09 -2.36
N ASP A 124 -3.47 1.12 -3.28
CA ASP A 124 -3.46 1.33 -4.73
C ASP A 124 -4.64 2.20 -5.21
N ARG A 125 -5.75 2.19 -4.47
CA ARG A 125 -6.92 3.06 -4.71
C ARG A 125 -6.61 4.56 -4.56
N TYR A 126 -5.58 4.94 -3.81
CA TYR A 126 -5.14 6.33 -3.67
C TYR A 126 -4.13 6.68 -4.75
N GLU A 127 -3.17 5.80 -5.04
CA GLU A 127 -2.20 6.00 -6.12
C GLU A 127 -2.90 6.16 -7.48
N LEU A 128 -3.79 5.24 -7.81
CA LEU A 128 -4.56 5.32 -9.05
C LEU A 128 -5.61 6.44 -9.02
N ALA A 129 -6.00 6.95 -7.84
CA ALA A 129 -6.87 8.13 -7.75
C ALA A 129 -6.14 9.43 -8.08
N VAL A 130 -4.84 9.56 -7.82
CA VAL A 130 -4.02 10.68 -8.30
C VAL A 130 -4.07 10.75 -9.83
N LEU A 131 -3.89 9.61 -10.50
CA LEU A 131 -4.03 9.49 -11.95
C LEU A 131 -5.47 9.80 -12.43
N ALA A 132 -6.49 9.25 -11.75
CA ALA A 132 -7.89 9.50 -12.09
C ALA A 132 -8.25 10.99 -11.96
N TYR A 133 -7.72 11.67 -10.95
CA TYR A 133 -7.97 13.09 -10.69
C TYR A 133 -7.49 13.94 -11.85
N VAL A 134 -6.31 13.64 -12.40
CA VAL A 134 -5.80 14.26 -13.64
C VAL A 134 -6.69 13.93 -14.83
N LEU A 135 -6.97 12.64 -15.09
CA LEU A 135 -7.84 12.21 -16.22
C LEU A 135 -9.25 12.83 -16.18
N ASN A 136 -9.76 13.13 -14.98
CA ASN A 136 -11.06 13.74 -14.78
C ASN A 136 -11.05 15.28 -14.82
N THR A 137 -9.89 15.93 -14.79
CA THR A 137 -9.77 17.38 -14.64
C THR A 137 -8.87 17.98 -15.72
N PRO A 138 -9.42 18.29 -16.92
CA PRO A 138 -8.64 18.80 -18.05
C PRO A 138 -7.84 20.08 -17.81
N SER A 139 -8.14 20.81 -16.74
CA SER A 139 -7.43 22.03 -16.36
C SER A 139 -6.18 21.80 -15.50
N LEU A 140 -5.94 20.58 -15.01
CA LEU A 140 -4.76 20.28 -14.19
C LEU A 140 -3.48 20.15 -15.04
N PRO A 141 -2.31 20.40 -14.43
CA PRO A 141 -1.04 19.94 -14.98
C PRO A 141 -1.09 18.45 -15.33
N TYR A 142 -0.22 18.03 -16.25
CA TYR A 142 -0.11 16.65 -16.75
C TYR A 142 -1.32 16.08 -17.51
N TYR A 143 -2.45 16.78 -17.64
CA TYR A 143 -3.66 16.21 -18.29
C TYR A 143 -3.41 15.58 -19.66
N GLU A 144 -2.85 16.34 -20.61
CA GLU A 144 -2.64 15.84 -21.98
C GLU A 144 -1.61 14.70 -22.03
N GLU A 145 -0.58 14.77 -21.19
CA GLU A 145 0.47 13.74 -21.08
C GLU A 145 -0.10 12.46 -20.49
N VAL A 146 -0.82 12.56 -19.37
CA VAL A 146 -1.50 11.45 -18.69
C VAL A 146 -2.54 10.81 -19.59
N LYS A 147 -3.38 11.61 -20.25
CA LYS A 147 -4.40 11.09 -21.17
C LYS A 147 -3.75 10.30 -22.31
N THR A 148 -2.72 10.85 -22.94
CA THR A 148 -2.01 10.19 -24.05
C THR A 148 -1.33 8.92 -23.57
N ALA A 149 -0.50 9.00 -22.52
CA ALA A 149 0.23 7.86 -21.99
C ALA A 149 -0.70 6.74 -21.53
N TRP A 150 -1.78 7.06 -20.81
CA TRP A 150 -2.71 6.04 -20.33
C TRP A 150 -3.50 5.39 -21.47
N GLU A 151 -3.98 6.14 -22.46
CA GLU A 151 -4.70 5.57 -23.62
C GLU A 151 -3.80 4.67 -24.49
N GLU A 152 -2.53 5.08 -24.69
CA GLU A 152 -1.54 4.27 -25.41
C GLU A 152 -1.14 3.01 -24.63
N ASN A 153 -0.84 3.14 -23.33
CA ASN A 153 -0.56 2.00 -22.45
C ASN A 153 -1.74 1.01 -22.44
N PHE A 154 -2.97 1.53 -22.35
CA PHE A 154 -4.17 0.71 -22.40
C PHE A 154 -4.25 -0.10 -23.68
N TRP A 155 -3.93 0.52 -24.83
CA TRP A 155 -3.94 -0.16 -26.11
C TRP A 155 -2.92 -1.30 -26.18
N GLU A 156 -1.66 -1.04 -25.82
CA GLU A 156 -0.60 -2.06 -25.83
C GLU A 156 -0.94 -3.23 -24.91
N LEU A 157 -1.38 -2.94 -23.68
CA LEU A 157 -1.74 -3.96 -22.71
C LEU A 157 -3.02 -4.72 -23.08
N LYS A 158 -3.99 -4.05 -23.73
CA LYS A 158 -5.17 -4.70 -24.29
C LYS A 158 -4.77 -5.80 -25.27
N GLU A 159 -3.89 -5.49 -26.22
CA GLU A 159 -3.50 -6.45 -27.26
C GLU A 159 -2.76 -7.65 -26.65
N LEU A 160 -1.89 -7.43 -25.66
CA LEU A 160 -1.24 -8.51 -24.92
C LEU A 160 -2.23 -9.40 -24.16
N ILE A 161 -3.16 -8.81 -23.42
CA ILE A 161 -4.14 -9.59 -22.64
C ILE A 161 -5.09 -10.36 -23.57
N VAL A 162 -5.55 -9.76 -24.66
CA VAL A 162 -6.40 -10.44 -25.65
C VAL A 162 -5.63 -11.59 -26.32
N ALA A 163 -4.35 -11.40 -26.67
CA ALA A 163 -3.51 -12.47 -27.18
C ALA A 163 -3.36 -13.62 -26.16
N ALA A 164 -3.16 -13.31 -24.88
CA ALA A 164 -3.07 -14.31 -23.81
C ALA A 164 -4.38 -15.12 -23.67
N LEU A 165 -5.54 -14.47 -23.76
CA LEU A 165 -6.85 -15.15 -23.75
C LEU A 165 -7.04 -16.05 -24.99
N LYS A 166 -6.48 -15.67 -26.14
CA LYS A 166 -6.51 -16.50 -27.36
C LYS A 166 -5.58 -17.71 -27.28
N ALA A 167 -4.44 -17.56 -26.61
CA ALA A 167 -3.42 -18.60 -26.43
C ALA A 167 -3.67 -19.53 -25.24
N ALA A 168 -4.72 -19.29 -24.44
CA ALA A 168 -5.01 -20.06 -23.24
C ALA A 168 -5.16 -21.57 -23.54
N LYS A 169 -4.35 -22.40 -22.84
CA LYS A 169 -4.41 -23.86 -22.92
C LYS A 169 -5.41 -24.40 -21.89
N LYS A 170 -6.19 -25.41 -22.26
CA LYS A 170 -7.02 -26.14 -21.30
C LYS A 170 -6.19 -27.12 -20.47
N SER A 171 -6.63 -27.37 -19.24
CA SER A 171 -6.04 -28.33 -18.31
C SER A 171 -6.13 -29.80 -18.75
N ASP A 172 -6.81 -30.12 -19.86
CA ASP A 172 -7.02 -31.48 -20.39
C ASP A 172 -6.08 -31.86 -21.54
N GLY A 173 -5.10 -31.01 -21.89
CA GLY A 173 -4.09 -31.32 -22.91
C GLY A 173 -4.54 -31.18 -24.35
N VAL A 174 -5.76 -30.66 -24.59
CA VAL A 174 -6.22 -30.29 -25.94
C VAL A 174 -5.80 -28.83 -26.20
N GLN A 175 -4.91 -28.63 -27.18
CA GLN A 175 -4.64 -27.29 -27.70
C GLN A 175 -5.90 -26.73 -28.37
N ASP A 176 -6.06 -25.41 -28.25
CA ASP A 176 -7.17 -24.58 -28.67
C ASP A 176 -8.39 -24.63 -27.74
N LYS A 177 -8.48 -23.61 -26.87
CA LYS A 177 -9.62 -22.69 -26.99
C LYS A 177 -9.16 -21.27 -26.69
N ASP A 178 -9.25 -20.44 -27.71
CA ASP A 178 -9.56 -19.03 -27.52
C ASP A 178 -10.74 -18.91 -26.52
N ILE A 179 -10.46 -18.33 -25.34
CA ILE A 179 -11.45 -18.15 -24.28
C ILE A 179 -12.11 -16.76 -24.31
N THR A 180 -11.76 -15.91 -25.28
CA THR A 180 -12.29 -14.54 -25.39
C THR A 180 -13.82 -14.51 -25.41
N ALA A 181 -14.47 -15.40 -26.17
CA ALA A 181 -15.93 -15.46 -26.22
C ALA A 181 -16.57 -15.82 -24.87
N ILE A 182 -15.94 -16.72 -24.10
CA ILE A 182 -16.43 -17.15 -22.79
C ILE A 182 -16.25 -16.01 -21.78
N VAL A 183 -15.07 -15.38 -21.77
CA VAL A 183 -14.79 -14.23 -20.89
C VAL A 183 -15.70 -13.05 -21.22
N GLN A 184 -15.90 -12.73 -22.50
CA GLN A 184 -16.77 -11.65 -22.94
C GLN A 184 -18.22 -11.86 -22.50
N MET A 185 -18.68 -13.12 -22.50
CA MET A 185 -20.03 -13.49 -22.13
C MET A 185 -20.22 -13.51 -20.60
N LEU A 186 -19.31 -14.14 -19.87
CA LEU A 186 -19.45 -14.34 -18.42
C LEU A 186 -18.99 -13.11 -17.64
N ALA A 187 -17.90 -12.48 -18.04
CA ALA A 187 -17.21 -11.43 -17.30
C ALA A 187 -16.81 -10.25 -18.21
N PRO A 188 -17.76 -9.57 -18.88
CA PRO A 188 -17.49 -8.52 -19.86
C PRO A 188 -16.75 -7.31 -19.29
N ALA A 189 -16.76 -7.12 -17.97
CA ALA A 189 -16.06 -6.02 -17.31
C ALA A 189 -14.63 -6.40 -16.87
N LEU A 190 -14.29 -7.70 -16.84
CA LEU A 190 -13.01 -8.19 -16.31
C LEU A 190 -11.84 -7.69 -17.14
N THR A 191 -11.79 -8.04 -18.42
CA THR A 191 -10.67 -7.69 -19.29
C THR A 191 -10.48 -6.18 -19.42
N PRO A 192 -11.52 -5.36 -19.70
CA PRO A 192 -11.31 -3.93 -19.82
C PRO A 192 -10.92 -3.24 -18.51
N SER A 193 -11.44 -3.70 -17.36
CA SER A 193 -11.08 -3.12 -16.06
C SER A 193 -9.67 -3.52 -15.64
N LEU A 194 -9.28 -4.77 -15.89
CA LEU A 194 -7.91 -5.25 -15.67
C LEU A 194 -6.91 -4.49 -16.53
N THR A 195 -7.18 -4.34 -17.83
CA THR A 195 -6.35 -3.51 -18.71
C THR A 195 -6.26 -2.07 -18.20
N GLY A 196 -7.38 -1.49 -17.75
CA GLY A 196 -7.42 -0.14 -17.19
C GLY A 196 -6.51 0.03 -15.98
N VAL A 197 -6.60 -0.88 -15.01
CA VAL A 197 -5.79 -0.86 -13.78
C VAL A 197 -4.29 -1.05 -14.09
N ILE A 198 -3.92 -2.04 -14.92
CA ILE A 198 -2.51 -2.27 -15.29
C ILE A 198 -1.96 -1.08 -16.09
N ALA A 199 -2.74 -0.51 -17.01
CA ALA A 199 -2.35 0.69 -17.74
C ALA A 199 -2.16 1.88 -16.78
N GLY A 200 -3.01 1.99 -15.76
CA GLY A 200 -2.87 2.98 -14.70
C GLY A 200 -1.54 2.86 -13.96
N PHE A 201 -1.20 1.66 -13.48
CA PHE A 201 0.08 1.38 -12.85
C PHE A 201 1.28 1.71 -13.74
N ALA A 202 1.23 1.29 -15.01
CA ALA A 202 2.28 1.62 -15.97
C ALA A 202 2.42 3.14 -16.18
N THR A 203 1.30 3.88 -16.20
CA THR A 203 1.30 5.35 -16.33
C THR A 203 1.84 6.05 -15.08
N LEU A 204 1.67 5.50 -13.87
CA LEU A 204 2.31 6.04 -12.66
C LEU A 204 3.84 5.99 -12.74
N GLY A 205 4.40 5.10 -13.57
CA GLY A 205 5.83 5.08 -13.89
C GLY A 205 6.74 4.65 -12.73
N ASP A 206 6.21 3.91 -11.76
CA ASP A 206 6.95 3.41 -10.62
C ASP A 206 7.83 2.20 -10.99
N GLU A 207 9.12 2.23 -10.60
CA GLU A 207 10.10 1.20 -10.97
C GLU A 207 9.75 -0.16 -10.35
N MET A 208 9.36 -0.17 -9.07
CA MET A 208 9.04 -1.41 -8.35
C MET A 208 7.78 -2.07 -8.91
N THR A 209 6.76 -1.28 -9.20
CA THR A 209 5.54 -1.70 -9.87
C THR A 209 5.85 -2.26 -11.25
N ASN A 210 6.73 -1.61 -12.02
CA ASN A 210 7.12 -2.09 -13.35
C ASN A 210 7.87 -3.43 -13.30
N ILE A 211 8.71 -3.65 -12.28
CA ILE A 211 9.36 -4.94 -12.04
C ILE A 211 8.30 -6.01 -11.72
N ALA A 212 7.35 -5.71 -10.82
CA ALA A 212 6.28 -6.63 -10.46
C ALA A 212 5.38 -7.01 -11.66
N LEU A 213 5.02 -6.02 -12.48
CA LEU A 213 4.28 -6.26 -13.71
C LEU A 213 5.10 -7.01 -14.76
N GLY A 214 6.42 -6.81 -14.81
CA GLY A 214 7.35 -7.58 -15.63
C GLY A 214 7.34 -9.08 -15.30
N GLU A 215 7.33 -9.44 -14.02
CA GLU A 215 7.20 -10.84 -13.59
C GLU A 215 5.86 -11.46 -14.05
N LEU A 216 4.76 -10.70 -14.00
CA LEU A 216 3.47 -11.15 -14.54
C LEU A 216 3.52 -11.38 -16.06
N LEU A 217 4.26 -10.55 -16.80
CA LEU A 217 4.47 -10.75 -18.23
C LEU A 217 5.34 -11.98 -18.52
N GLY A 218 6.23 -12.38 -17.61
CA GLY A 218 6.97 -13.64 -17.72
C GLY A 218 6.07 -14.89 -17.82
N LEU A 219 4.88 -14.84 -17.20
CA LEU A 219 3.89 -15.93 -17.28
C LEU A 219 3.32 -16.15 -18.69
N LEU A 220 3.56 -15.22 -19.63
CA LEU A 220 3.19 -15.38 -21.03
C LEU A 220 3.94 -16.57 -21.68
N GLU A 221 5.16 -16.87 -21.24
CA GLU A 221 5.95 -17.99 -21.77
C GLU A 221 5.25 -19.34 -21.56
N ASP A 222 4.60 -19.54 -20.42
CA ASP A 222 3.90 -20.78 -20.06
C ASP A 222 2.75 -21.09 -21.03
N ILE A 223 2.10 -20.03 -21.54
CA ILE A 223 1.03 -20.15 -22.54
C ILE A 223 1.54 -20.08 -23.98
N GLY A 224 2.85 -19.94 -24.19
CA GLY A 224 3.50 -19.97 -25.51
C GLY A 224 3.52 -18.61 -26.22
N LEU A 225 3.43 -17.52 -25.47
CA LEU A 225 3.61 -16.16 -25.96
C LEU A 225 4.98 -15.63 -25.50
N GLU A 226 5.64 -14.85 -26.36
CA GLU A 226 6.92 -14.22 -26.03
C GLU A 226 6.66 -12.95 -25.22
N PRO A 227 7.21 -12.84 -23.99
CA PRO A 227 7.11 -11.61 -23.20
C PRO A 227 7.81 -10.44 -23.92
N PRO A 228 7.35 -9.20 -23.73
CA PRO A 228 8.06 -8.02 -24.23
C PRO A 228 9.50 -7.95 -23.71
N GLU A 229 10.47 -7.80 -24.62
CA GLU A 229 11.86 -7.57 -24.24
C GLU A 229 11.98 -6.27 -23.43
N GLY A 230 12.58 -6.34 -22.24
CA GLY A 230 12.67 -5.19 -21.32
C GLY A 230 11.45 -4.99 -20.41
N GLY A 231 10.50 -5.92 -20.41
CA GLY A 231 9.34 -5.90 -19.50
C GLY A 231 8.32 -4.82 -19.86
N ILE A 232 7.44 -4.48 -18.90
CA ILE A 232 6.33 -3.57 -19.17
C ILE A 232 6.82 -2.15 -19.54
N ALA A 233 7.87 -1.67 -18.88
CA ALA A 233 8.41 -0.33 -19.10
C ALA A 233 8.98 -0.12 -20.53
N ALA A 234 9.27 -1.20 -21.26
CA ALA A 234 9.73 -1.12 -22.64
C ALA A 234 8.60 -0.86 -23.65
N ILE A 235 7.35 -1.12 -23.26
CA ILE A 235 6.17 -1.02 -24.12
C ILE A 235 5.14 0.00 -23.62
N THR A 236 5.40 0.65 -22.49
CA THR A 236 4.51 1.64 -21.88
C THR A 236 5.24 2.93 -21.55
N THR A 237 4.51 4.05 -21.56
CA THR A 237 4.99 5.36 -21.12
C THR A 237 4.56 5.61 -19.66
N GLY A 238 5.52 5.84 -18.79
CA GLY A 238 5.30 6.23 -17.39
C GLY A 238 5.50 7.73 -17.17
N ILE A 239 4.80 8.29 -16.19
CA ILE A 239 4.90 9.67 -15.75
C ILE A 239 5.23 9.65 -14.24
N PRO A 240 6.51 9.48 -13.87
CA PRO A 240 6.93 9.20 -12.50
C PRO A 240 6.49 10.25 -11.48
N ALA A 241 6.22 11.50 -11.89
CA ALA A 241 5.69 12.55 -11.03
C ALA A 241 4.35 12.19 -10.37
N LEU A 242 3.54 11.32 -11.00
CA LEU A 242 2.27 10.85 -10.41
C LEU A 242 2.43 9.60 -9.54
N GLY A 243 3.57 8.89 -9.64
CA GLY A 243 3.83 7.69 -8.85
C GLY A 243 3.98 7.99 -7.35
N PRO A 244 4.00 6.97 -6.49
CA PRO A 244 4.07 7.16 -5.03
C PRO A 244 5.33 7.93 -4.61
N HIS A 245 6.45 7.70 -5.28
CA HIS A 245 7.72 8.40 -5.05
C HIS A 245 7.91 9.65 -5.94
N GLY A 246 6.89 10.02 -6.72
CA GLY A 246 6.84 11.26 -7.48
C GLY A 246 6.38 12.43 -6.62
N ASP A 247 6.63 13.64 -7.10
CA ASP A 247 6.18 14.91 -6.53
C ASP A 247 5.37 15.62 -7.61
N VAL A 248 4.03 15.50 -7.54
CA VAL A 248 3.15 15.92 -8.63
C VAL A 248 2.91 17.43 -8.65
N ASP A 249 3.07 18.12 -7.53
CA ASP A 249 2.84 19.56 -7.41
C ASP A 249 4.12 20.39 -7.23
N GLY A 250 5.26 19.72 -7.01
CA GLY A 250 6.59 20.29 -6.94
C GLY A 250 6.90 20.95 -5.59
N ASP A 251 6.22 20.55 -4.52
CA ASP A 251 6.38 21.13 -3.18
C ASP A 251 7.58 20.54 -2.39
N GLY A 252 8.20 19.49 -2.93
CA GLY A 252 9.32 18.78 -2.33
C GLY A 252 8.95 17.58 -1.46
N TYR A 253 7.67 17.22 -1.37
CA TYR A 253 7.18 16.00 -0.75
C TYR A 253 6.68 15.03 -1.82
N THR A 254 6.91 13.76 -1.61
CA THR A 254 6.37 12.73 -2.50
C THR A 254 4.87 12.51 -2.27
N ASN A 255 4.16 12.04 -3.29
CA ASN A 255 2.74 11.70 -3.20
C ASN A 255 2.45 10.69 -2.06
N MET A 256 3.41 9.79 -1.78
CA MET A 256 3.39 8.83 -0.66
C MET A 256 3.55 9.52 0.70
N GLU A 257 4.44 10.51 0.83
CA GLU A 257 4.60 11.32 2.05
C GLU A 257 3.33 12.04 2.43
N GLU A 258 2.71 12.67 1.44
CA GLU A 258 1.44 13.35 1.58
C GLU A 258 0.32 12.37 1.93
N TYR A 259 0.25 11.20 1.28
CA TYR A 259 -0.71 10.16 1.63
C TYR A 259 -0.56 9.71 3.09
N LEU A 260 0.66 9.37 3.51
CA LEU A 260 0.93 8.86 4.84
C LEU A 260 0.66 9.89 5.93
N TYR A 261 0.77 11.19 5.62
CA TYR A 261 0.36 12.26 6.51
C TYR A 261 -1.16 12.51 6.46
N PHE A 262 -1.70 12.96 5.33
CA PHE A 262 -3.09 13.40 5.23
C PHE A 262 -4.07 12.26 5.47
N VAL A 263 -3.84 11.11 4.85
CA VAL A 263 -4.72 9.94 5.01
C VAL A 263 -4.29 9.13 6.23
N GLY A 264 -3.00 8.82 6.34
CA GLY A 264 -2.49 7.92 7.38
C GLY A 264 -2.54 8.50 8.80
N GLN A 265 -2.27 9.80 8.97
CA GLN A 265 -2.25 10.45 10.29
C GLN A 265 -3.48 11.30 10.56
N GLU A 266 -3.85 12.19 9.64
CA GLU A 266 -4.98 13.11 9.82
C GLU A 266 -6.34 12.46 9.50
N GLY A 267 -6.34 11.36 8.75
CA GLY A 267 -7.56 10.62 8.41
C GLY A 267 -8.51 11.39 7.50
N VAL A 268 -7.97 12.25 6.61
CA VAL A 268 -8.79 13.01 5.67
C VAL A 268 -9.43 12.09 4.62
N SER A 269 -10.51 12.55 3.99
CA SER A 269 -11.16 11.80 2.90
C SER A 269 -10.29 11.78 1.64
N LEU A 270 -10.59 10.85 0.72
CA LEU A 270 -9.93 10.80 -0.60
C LEU A 270 -10.05 12.14 -1.35
N ASP A 271 -11.22 12.78 -1.37
CA ASP A 271 -11.39 14.10 -2.01
C ASP A 271 -10.48 15.18 -1.40
N SER A 272 -10.34 15.18 -0.08
CA SER A 272 -9.46 16.13 0.61
C SER A 272 -8.00 15.83 0.35
N TYR A 273 -7.60 14.56 0.27
CA TYR A 273 -6.25 14.16 -0.12
C TYR A 273 -5.93 14.60 -1.56
N LEU A 274 -6.81 14.33 -2.53
CA LEU A 274 -6.60 14.71 -3.93
C LEU A 274 -6.55 16.24 -4.12
N ALA A 275 -7.22 17.01 -3.27
CA ALA A 275 -7.10 18.46 -3.27
C ALA A 275 -5.77 18.94 -2.65
N ALA A 276 -5.21 18.19 -1.69
CA ALA A 276 -3.94 18.53 -1.03
C ALA A 276 -2.74 18.18 -1.91
N VAL A 277 -2.68 16.95 -2.45
CA VAL A 277 -1.56 16.43 -3.27
C VAL A 277 -1.35 17.20 -4.59
N PHE A 278 -2.27 18.09 -4.96
CA PHE A 278 -2.16 18.97 -6.14
C PHE A 278 -2.06 20.46 -5.77
N ASP A 279 -1.90 20.79 -4.49
CA ASP A 279 -1.77 22.16 -3.98
C ASP A 279 -0.41 22.34 -3.29
N PRO A 280 0.57 23.01 -3.94
CA PRO A 280 1.93 23.14 -3.41
C PRO A 280 2.04 24.04 -2.17
N ASN A 281 0.91 24.51 -1.63
CA ASN A 281 0.82 25.21 -0.36
C ASN A 281 0.30 24.31 0.78
N GLN A 282 -0.09 23.07 0.49
CA GLN A 282 -0.59 22.08 1.45
C GLN A 282 0.43 20.97 1.66
N THR A 283 1.51 21.30 2.35
CA THR A 283 2.56 20.32 2.61
C THR A 283 2.35 19.62 3.97
N PRO A 284 2.88 18.40 4.15
CA PRO A 284 3.08 17.84 5.49
C PRO A 284 3.95 18.77 6.35
N PRO A 285 3.75 18.80 7.68
CA PRO A 285 4.66 19.47 8.60
C PRO A 285 6.02 18.75 8.60
N SER A 286 7.10 19.50 8.38
CA SER A 286 8.47 19.00 8.53
C SER A 286 8.78 18.70 10.01
N TYR A 287 9.13 17.44 10.29
CA TYR A 287 9.62 16.98 11.59
C TYR A 287 10.86 16.13 11.37
N ASP A 288 11.78 16.10 12.36
CA ASP A 288 12.91 15.19 12.33
C ASP A 288 12.40 13.72 12.30
N PRO A 289 12.91 12.87 11.40
CA PRO A 289 12.62 11.44 11.37
C PRO A 289 12.82 10.76 12.73
N VAL A 290 11.87 9.91 13.13
CA VAL A 290 11.94 9.15 14.37
C VAL A 290 11.66 7.68 14.11
N VAL A 291 12.50 6.79 14.62
CA VAL A 291 12.18 5.37 14.71
C VAL A 291 11.67 5.07 16.11
N THR A 292 10.61 4.27 16.20
CA THR A 292 10.04 3.79 17.46
C THR A 292 9.97 2.27 17.45
N LEU A 293 10.21 1.62 18.59
CA LEU A 293 10.03 0.18 18.72
C LEU A 293 8.74 -0.12 19.47
N SER A 294 7.89 -0.93 18.85
CA SER A 294 6.68 -1.48 19.47
C SER A 294 6.80 -3.00 19.62
N ARG A 295 6.16 -3.53 20.66
CA ARG A 295 6.06 -4.98 20.91
C ARG A 295 4.77 -5.30 21.65
N LYS A 296 4.36 -6.55 21.64
CA LYS A 296 3.36 -7.05 22.59
C LYS A 296 3.87 -6.82 24.02
N THR A 297 3.10 -6.09 24.82
CA THR A 297 3.42 -5.79 26.22
C THR A 297 2.93 -6.92 27.14
N GLY A 298 3.59 -7.07 28.29
CA GLY A 298 3.30 -8.14 29.26
C GLY A 298 4.51 -8.98 29.62
N PHE A 299 4.27 -10.02 30.41
CA PHE A 299 5.27 -11.04 30.74
C PHE A 299 5.50 -11.94 29.53
N ILE A 300 6.76 -12.09 29.12
CA ILE A 300 7.15 -12.94 28.01
C ILE A 300 7.61 -14.27 28.60
N GLN A 301 6.88 -15.34 28.27
CA GLN A 301 7.20 -16.68 28.72
C GLN A 301 8.23 -17.33 27.80
N ILE A 302 8.97 -18.30 28.35
CA ILE A 302 9.73 -19.21 27.52
C ILE A 302 8.77 -19.91 26.54
N GLY A 303 9.12 -19.92 25.26
CA GLY A 303 8.33 -20.49 24.18
C GLY A 303 7.41 -19.49 23.45
N ASP A 304 7.27 -18.26 23.94
CA ASP A 304 6.49 -17.24 23.23
C ASP A 304 7.15 -16.85 21.90
N ASN A 305 6.32 -16.55 20.90
CA ASN A 305 6.76 -15.87 19.69
C ASN A 305 6.56 -14.36 19.88
N ILE A 306 7.61 -13.57 19.64
CA ILE A 306 7.64 -12.13 19.85
C ILE A 306 8.01 -11.45 18.53
N THR A 307 7.26 -10.42 18.17
CA THR A 307 7.64 -9.50 17.09
C THR A 307 8.00 -8.16 17.71
N LEU A 308 9.21 -7.69 17.42
CA LEU A 308 9.62 -6.30 17.60
C LEU A 308 9.34 -5.57 16.29
N ASP A 309 8.49 -4.55 16.35
CA ASP A 309 8.03 -3.82 15.18
C ASP A 309 8.57 -2.39 15.26
N ALA A 310 9.55 -2.09 14.39
CA ALA A 310 10.13 -0.77 14.24
C ALA A 310 9.24 0.07 13.31
N LYS A 311 8.78 1.22 13.80
CA LYS A 311 7.96 2.16 13.05
C LYS A 311 8.70 3.46 12.86
N LEU A 312 8.89 3.83 11.61
CA LEU A 312 9.36 5.15 11.21
C LEU A 312 8.20 6.13 11.28
N LYS A 313 8.50 7.31 11.79
CA LYS A 313 7.61 8.46 11.84
C LYS A 313 8.34 9.63 11.22
N PHE A 314 7.58 10.46 10.50
CA PHE A 314 8.14 11.63 9.82
C PHE A 314 9.26 11.26 8.84
N TYR A 315 9.14 10.06 8.29
CA TYR A 315 10.01 9.51 7.27
C TYR A 315 9.22 8.43 6.57
N TYR A 316 9.21 8.49 5.25
CA TYR A 316 8.18 7.84 4.45
C TYR A 316 8.78 7.09 3.24
N ASP A 317 10.06 7.31 2.95
CA ASP A 317 10.84 6.48 2.05
C ASP A 317 11.20 5.12 2.68
N LEU A 318 11.57 4.17 1.82
CA LEU A 318 12.21 2.94 2.26
C LEU A 318 13.57 3.27 2.92
N PRO A 319 13.86 2.69 4.09
CA PRO A 319 15.20 2.78 4.66
C PRO A 319 16.27 2.35 3.68
N ASN A 320 17.38 3.11 3.61
CA ASN A 320 18.56 2.71 2.88
C ASN A 320 19.12 1.38 3.44
N PHE A 321 19.01 1.19 4.76
CA PHE A 321 19.26 -0.08 5.44
C PHE A 321 18.57 -0.15 6.79
N VAL A 322 18.40 -1.38 7.30
CA VAL A 322 18.02 -1.66 8.68
C VAL A 322 19.02 -2.64 9.27
N ARG A 323 19.43 -2.41 10.53
CA ARG A 323 20.30 -3.32 11.29
C ARG A 323 19.75 -3.50 12.70
N TRP A 324 19.72 -4.75 13.16
CA TRP A 324 19.35 -5.07 14.54
C TRP A 324 20.56 -5.45 15.37
N TYR A 325 20.53 -5.04 16.63
CA TYR A 325 21.56 -5.36 17.62
C TYR A 325 20.91 -5.93 18.87
N LYS A 326 21.58 -6.91 19.49
CA LYS A 326 21.27 -7.40 20.82
C LYS A 326 22.47 -7.16 21.74
N ASP A 327 22.26 -6.43 22.82
CA ASP A 327 23.29 -6.06 23.80
C ASP A 327 24.53 -5.44 23.14
N GLY A 328 24.30 -4.66 22.07
CA GLY A 328 25.34 -4.00 21.27
C GLY A 328 26.03 -4.87 20.21
N VAL A 329 25.66 -6.15 20.09
CA VAL A 329 26.19 -7.07 19.07
C VAL A 329 25.22 -7.13 17.88
N LEU A 330 25.74 -6.99 16.66
CA LEU A 330 24.96 -7.07 15.43
C LEU A 330 24.31 -8.46 15.31
N ILE A 331 23.03 -8.48 14.94
CA ILE A 331 22.29 -9.69 14.59
C ILE A 331 22.36 -9.85 13.07
N ASP A 332 23.25 -10.72 12.59
CA ASP A 332 23.46 -10.93 11.16
C ASP A 332 22.18 -11.38 10.45
N GLY A 333 21.89 -10.78 9.29
CA GLY A 333 20.73 -11.10 8.46
C GLY A 333 19.41 -10.42 8.88
N ALA A 334 19.37 -9.72 10.02
CA ALA A 334 18.19 -8.96 10.42
C ALA A 334 18.14 -7.58 9.75
N THR A 335 17.49 -7.50 8.59
CA THR A 335 17.41 -6.28 7.74
C THR A 335 15.99 -5.77 7.50
N SER A 336 14.99 -6.36 8.15
CA SER A 336 13.60 -5.89 8.10
C SER A 336 13.28 -4.94 9.26
N LEU A 337 12.30 -4.05 9.09
CA LEU A 337 11.73 -3.24 10.18
C LEU A 337 10.99 -4.10 11.22
N GLN A 338 10.69 -5.36 10.89
CA GLN A 338 10.16 -6.34 11.83
C GLN A 338 11.24 -7.37 12.18
N PHE A 339 11.44 -7.59 13.47
CA PHE A 339 12.31 -8.64 13.98
C PHE A 339 11.49 -9.66 14.77
N GLU A 340 11.45 -10.89 14.27
CA GLU A 340 10.76 -11.99 14.92
C GLU A 340 11.71 -12.85 15.74
N LEU A 341 11.31 -13.09 17.00
CA LEU A 341 11.92 -14.07 17.88
C LEU A 341 10.91 -15.19 18.10
N LEU A 342 11.18 -16.36 17.51
CA LEU A 342 10.35 -17.54 17.66
C LEU A 342 10.84 -18.40 18.84
N ASN A 343 9.90 -18.98 19.59
CA ASN A 343 10.19 -19.87 20.71
C ASN A 343 11.20 -19.27 21.70
N ALA A 344 10.90 -18.06 22.20
CA ALA A 344 11.81 -17.28 23.03
C ALA A 344 12.37 -18.06 24.23
N GLN A 345 13.65 -17.92 24.50
CA GLN A 345 14.36 -18.54 25.61
C GLN A 345 14.87 -17.49 26.59
N ALA A 346 15.22 -17.90 27.82
CA ALA A 346 15.76 -16.99 28.82
C ALA A 346 17.01 -16.24 28.33
N SER A 347 17.83 -16.90 27.50
CA SER A 347 19.00 -16.32 26.85
C SER A 347 18.68 -15.18 25.88
N ASP A 348 17.43 -15.06 25.43
CA ASP A 348 16.97 -13.99 24.52
C ASP A 348 16.59 -12.71 25.27
N SER A 349 16.64 -12.73 26.60
CA SER A 349 16.59 -11.49 27.37
C SER A 349 17.78 -10.61 27.00
N GLY A 350 17.53 -9.31 26.86
CA GLY A 350 18.56 -8.36 26.47
C GLY A 350 18.01 -7.02 26.01
N VAL A 351 18.92 -6.11 25.70
CA VAL A 351 18.63 -4.83 25.08
C VAL A 351 18.65 -5.00 23.57
N TYR A 352 17.52 -4.80 22.93
CA TYR A 352 17.41 -4.83 21.48
C TYR A 352 17.40 -3.41 20.93
N GLN A 353 18.23 -3.15 19.93
CA GLN A 353 18.31 -1.88 19.24
C GLN A 353 18.11 -2.08 17.74
N VAL A 354 17.30 -1.24 17.12
CA VAL A 354 17.21 -1.11 15.67
C VAL A 354 17.92 0.18 15.27
N VAL A 355 18.77 0.11 14.25
CA VAL A 355 19.40 1.25 13.59
C VAL A 355 18.90 1.27 12.15
N VAL A 356 18.37 2.42 11.73
CA VAL A 356 17.80 2.63 10.41
C VAL A 356 18.59 3.73 9.73
N GLY A 357 19.14 3.42 8.55
CA GLY A 357 19.74 4.41 7.67
C GLY A 357 18.66 5.05 6.82
N ILE A 358 18.60 6.37 6.86
CA ILE A 358 17.62 7.19 6.15
C ILE A 358 18.33 8.30 5.38
N THR A 359 17.70 8.83 4.35
CA THR A 359 18.16 10.03 3.66
C THR A 359 17.32 11.21 4.13
N VAL A 360 17.93 12.22 4.76
CA VAL A 360 17.20 13.45 5.14
C VAL A 360 17.47 14.53 4.10
N GLU A 361 16.43 15.16 3.59
CA GLU A 361 16.56 16.31 2.69
C GLU A 361 16.78 17.60 3.49
N ASP A 362 18.04 17.91 3.81
CA ASP A 362 18.42 19.25 4.32
C ASP A 362 19.32 19.95 3.30
N GLY A 363 18.78 20.22 2.10
CA GLY A 363 19.50 20.87 1.00
C GLY A 363 20.67 20.06 0.42
N GLY A 364 20.76 18.77 0.77
CA GLY A 364 21.69 17.78 0.25
C GLY A 364 21.43 16.42 0.91
N LYS A 365 21.33 15.36 0.10
CA LYS A 365 21.03 13.98 0.52
C LYS A 365 22.10 13.43 1.47
N ALA A 366 21.98 13.71 2.76
CA ALA A 366 22.86 13.17 3.78
C ALA A 366 22.25 11.89 4.36
N GLU A 367 22.95 10.77 4.23
CA GLU A 367 22.62 9.56 4.97
C GLU A 367 22.73 9.85 6.48
N THR A 368 21.63 9.67 7.18
CA THR A 368 21.50 9.82 8.63
C THR A 368 21.11 8.47 9.24
N GLU A 369 21.62 8.17 10.42
CA GLU A 369 21.19 7.00 11.19
C GLU A 369 20.28 7.44 12.34
N ILE A 370 19.08 6.87 12.41
CA ILE A 370 18.19 6.96 13.56
C ILE A 370 18.10 5.61 14.25
N SER A 371 17.88 5.59 15.56
CA SER A 371 17.82 4.34 16.32
C SER A 371 16.78 4.35 17.43
N ALA A 372 16.26 3.16 17.73
CA ALA A 372 15.35 2.93 18.85
C ALA A 372 15.79 1.69 19.61
N THR A 373 15.53 1.70 20.93
CA THR A 373 15.94 0.62 21.84
C THR A 373 14.77 0.15 22.69
N THR A 374 14.70 -1.16 22.92
CA THR A 374 13.74 -1.80 23.83
C THR A 374 14.41 -2.89 24.66
N VAL A 375 13.81 -3.25 25.78
CA VAL A 375 14.30 -4.33 26.65
C VAL A 375 13.34 -5.50 26.59
N LEU A 376 13.89 -6.67 26.28
CA LEU A 376 13.21 -7.95 26.40
C LEU A 376 13.66 -8.67 27.66
N ASN A 377 12.69 -9.20 28.39
CA ASN A 377 12.91 -10.05 29.55
C ASN A 377 12.04 -11.30 29.40
N VAL A 378 12.69 -12.42 29.12
CA VAL A 378 12.07 -13.73 28.88
C VAL A 378 12.36 -14.60 30.09
N SER A 379 11.33 -15.13 30.72
CA SER A 379 11.50 -15.98 31.90
C SER A 379 10.39 -17.03 31.99
N ASP A 380 10.73 -18.16 32.61
CA ASP A 380 9.79 -19.22 33.00
C ASP A 380 9.07 -18.92 34.32
N SER A 381 9.48 -17.87 35.04
CA SER A 381 8.98 -17.60 36.37
C SER A 381 7.53 -17.11 36.31
N PRO A 382 6.57 -17.81 36.93
CA PRO A 382 5.24 -17.22 37.08
C PRO A 382 5.40 -15.90 37.84
N LEU A 383 4.80 -14.83 37.31
CA LEU A 383 4.70 -13.57 38.05
C LEU A 383 4.29 -13.92 39.50
N PRO A 384 4.91 -13.34 40.53
CA PRO A 384 4.22 -13.29 41.81
C PRO A 384 2.93 -12.53 41.52
N VAL A 385 1.81 -13.26 41.45
CA VAL A 385 0.49 -12.63 41.51
C VAL A 385 0.59 -11.70 42.70
N ALA A 386 0.43 -10.40 42.46
CA ALA A 386 0.49 -9.38 43.48
C ALA A 386 -0.73 -9.52 44.40
N GLY A 387 -0.83 -10.63 45.13
CA GLY A 387 -1.77 -10.85 46.20
C GLY A 387 -1.18 -10.20 47.43
N ILE A 388 -1.62 -8.97 47.74
CA ILE A 388 -1.67 -8.27 49.04
C ILE A 388 -0.33 -8.11 49.82
N ALA A 389 0.61 -9.05 49.78
CA ALA A 389 1.91 -9.01 50.45
C ALA A 389 2.90 -8.00 49.82
N GLY A 390 2.82 -7.76 48.51
CA GLY A 390 3.72 -6.83 47.80
C GLY A 390 3.53 -5.35 48.16
N ILE A 391 2.29 -4.95 48.46
CA ILE A 391 1.98 -3.56 48.85
C ILE A 391 2.41 -3.30 50.31
N GLY A 392 2.39 -4.31 51.18
CA GLY A 392 2.87 -4.21 52.56
C GLY A 392 4.37 -3.96 52.67
N ALA A 393 5.18 -4.58 51.80
CA ALA A 393 6.62 -4.38 51.77
C ALA A 393 7.03 -2.97 51.31
N LEU A 394 6.28 -2.38 50.37
CA LEU A 394 6.53 -1.01 49.88
C LEU A 394 6.11 0.05 50.91
N ALA A 395 5.03 -0.16 51.65
CA ALA A 395 4.59 0.73 52.74
C ALA A 395 5.51 0.65 53.98
N GLY A 396 6.08 -0.53 54.28
CA GLY A 396 7.06 -0.72 55.35
C GLY A 396 8.41 -0.05 55.07
N ALA A 397 8.85 -0.07 53.80
CA ALA A 397 10.10 0.57 53.39
C ALA A 397 10.00 2.11 53.40
N LEU A 398 8.85 2.67 53.04
CA LEU A 398 8.64 4.13 53.02
C LEU A 398 8.44 4.74 54.43
N THR A 399 7.95 3.96 55.40
CA THR A 399 7.78 4.43 56.80
C THR A 399 9.09 4.42 57.60
N LEU A 400 10.03 3.51 57.30
CA LEU A 400 11.36 3.47 57.92
C LEU A 400 12.31 4.59 57.43
N VAL A 401 12.13 5.07 56.19
CA VAL A 401 12.89 6.21 55.66
C VAL A 401 12.36 7.55 56.19
N ALA A 402 11.06 7.68 56.39
CA ALA A 402 10.45 8.87 56.99
C ALA A 402 10.77 9.02 58.49
N ALA A 403 10.82 7.93 59.26
CA ALA A 403 11.11 7.97 60.69
C ALA A 403 12.58 8.30 61.06
N ARG A 404 13.54 8.05 60.14
CA ARG A 404 14.96 8.39 60.37
C ARG A 404 15.31 9.84 60.03
N ARG A 405 14.48 10.57 59.28
CA ARG A 405 14.76 11.97 58.88
C ARG A 405 14.25 13.03 59.88
N PHE A 406 13.43 12.65 60.87
CA PHE A 406 12.89 13.59 61.88
C PHE A 406 13.49 13.48 63.29
N ARG A 407 14.57 12.72 63.50
CA ARG A 407 15.29 12.63 64.79
C ARG A 407 16.73 13.14 64.72
N ARG A 408 16.91 14.37 64.20
CA ARG A 408 18.07 15.24 64.48
C ARG A 408 17.66 16.72 64.35
N LYS A 409 17.14 17.27 65.44
CA LYS A 409 17.49 18.60 65.94
C LYS A 409 17.72 18.45 67.44
#